data_AF-A0A2K9J3S1-F1
#
_entry.id   AF-A0A2K9J3S1-F1
#
_cell.length_a   1.000
_cell.length_b   1.000
_cell.length_c   1.000
_cell.angle_alpha   90.00
_cell.angle_beta   90.00
_cell.angle_gamma   90.00
#
_symmetry.space_group_name_H-M   'P 1'
#
loop_
_entity.id
_entity.type
_entity.pdbx_description
1 polymer ?
#
loop_
_entity_poly.entity_id
_entity_poly.type
_entity_poly.pdbx_seq_one_letter_code
_entity_poly.pdbx_strand_id
1 'polypeptide(L)' 'MIYKANDELKRDLFSMFKGMDSTIIRSCLEGHMGTAWVDDLENPTCAQVLVGIFVFYAGNPNQRRPRSYYIIFQIMY' A
#
# COMPACT_ATOMS: atom_id res chain seq x y z
N MET A 1 -9.38 -10.19 -1.32
CA MET A 1 -9.87 -9.08 -2.15
C MET A 1 -9.00 -7.89 -1.77
N ILE A 2 -8.66 -7.00 -2.70
CA ILE A 2 -7.94 -5.77 -2.37
C ILE A 2 -8.93 -4.60 -2.38
N TYR A 3 -8.80 -3.70 -1.42
CA TYR A 3 -9.68 -2.56 -1.23
C TYR A 3 -8.88 -1.27 -1.33
N LYS A 4 -9.46 -0.24 -1.95
CA LYS A 4 -8.85 1.09 -1.97
C LYS A 4 -9.03 1.73 -0.59
N ALA A 5 -7.95 2.17 0.02
CA ALA A 5 -7.99 2.87 1.30
C ALA A 5 -8.54 4.30 1.14
N ASN A 6 -9.44 4.70 2.04
CA ASN A 6 -9.89 6.08 2.18
C ASN A 6 -8.84 6.90 2.94
N ASP A 7 -9.04 8.22 3.07
CA ASP A 7 -8.04 9.09 3.68
C ASP A 7 -7.87 8.88 5.20
N GLU A 8 -8.88 8.35 5.88
CA GLU A 8 -8.76 7.92 7.28
C GLU A 8 -7.84 6.70 7.39
N LEU A 9 -8.14 5.64 6.65
CA LEU A 9 -7.37 4.41 6.68
C LEU A 9 -5.92 4.62 6.21
N LYS A 10 -5.70 5.50 5.22
CA LYS A 10 -4.35 5.90 4.79
C LYS A 10 -3.49 6.43 5.94
N ARG A 11 -4.08 7.18 6.88
CA ARG A 11 -3.34 7.69 8.05
C ARG A 11 -2.91 6.56 8.99
N ASP A 12 -3.66 5.48 9.08
CA ASP A 12 -3.31 4.34 9.93
C ASP A 12 -2.15 3.51 9.34
N LEU A 13 -1.98 3.54 8.00
CA LEU A 13 -0.92 2.84 7.29
C LEU A 13 0.49 3.41 7.54
N PHE A 14 0.63 4.61 8.12
CA PHE A 14 1.94 5.20 8.43
C PHE A 14 2.83 4.25 9.25
N SER A 15 2.21 3.51 10.17
CA SER A 15 2.90 2.54 11.01
C SER A 15 3.52 1.38 10.20
N MET A 16 2.88 0.95 9.11
CA MET A 16 3.35 -0.15 8.27
C MET A 16 4.58 0.24 7.44
N PHE A 17 4.70 1.51 7.09
CA PHE A 17 5.84 2.06 6.36
C PHE A 17 6.93 2.65 7.28
N LYS A 18 6.84 2.40 8.60
CA LYS A 18 7.83 2.87 9.57
C LYS A 18 9.21 2.27 9.23
N GLY A 19 10.11 3.11 8.73
CA GLY A 19 11.45 2.71 8.26
C GLY A 19 11.70 3.00 6.77
N MET A 20 10.65 3.33 6.00
CA MET A 20 10.79 3.86 4.64
C MET A 20 10.60 5.38 4.67
N ASP A 21 11.71 6.12 4.75
CA ASP A 21 11.69 7.58 4.68
C ASP A 21 11.58 8.04 3.23
N SER A 22 10.36 8.06 2.71
CA SER A 22 10.06 8.50 1.34
C SER A 22 8.95 9.53 1.33
N THR A 23 9.26 10.73 0.82
CA THR A 23 8.30 11.81 0.61
C THR A 23 7.15 11.39 -0.30
N ILE A 24 7.38 10.42 -1.19
CA ILE A 24 6.37 9.87 -2.10
C ILE A 24 5.33 9.08 -1.31
N ILE A 25 5.77 8.21 -0.39
CA ILE A 25 4.87 7.44 0.48
C ILE A 25 4.06 8.41 1.34
N ARG A 26 4.73 9.38 1.98
CA ARG A 26 4.10 10.40 2.81
C ARG A 26 3.03 11.19 2.07
N SER A 27 3.34 11.67 0.86
CA SER A 27 2.39 12.38 0.01
C SER A 27 1.13 11.57 -0.30
N CYS A 28 1.24 10.24 -0.39
CA CYS A 28 0.07 9.38 -0.55
C CYS A 28 -0.72 9.22 0.74
N LEU A 29 -0.06 8.93 1.86
CA LEU A 29 -0.72 8.68 3.13
C LEU A 29 -1.37 9.95 3.72
N GLU A 30 -0.82 11.13 3.40
CA GLU A 30 -1.38 12.45 3.76
C GLU A 30 -2.55 12.85 2.83
N GLY A 31 -2.82 12.09 1.77
CA GLY A 31 -3.94 12.35 0.85
C GLY A 31 -3.65 13.35 -0.27
N HIS A 32 -2.39 13.73 -0.49
CA HIS A 32 -2.02 14.68 -1.54
C HIS A 32 -1.97 14.04 -2.94
N MET A 33 -1.38 12.85 -3.08
CA MET A 33 -1.16 12.22 -4.39
C MET A 33 -1.20 10.70 -4.36
N GLY A 34 -1.69 10.07 -5.43
CA GLY A 34 -1.68 8.62 -5.58
C GLY A 34 -2.79 7.91 -4.80
N THR A 35 -2.64 6.59 -4.68
CA THR A 35 -3.64 5.72 -4.06
C THR A 35 -2.98 4.66 -3.18
N ALA A 36 -3.64 4.32 -2.07
CA ALA A 36 -3.25 3.19 -1.25
C ALA A 36 -4.31 2.09 -1.35
N TRP A 37 -3.85 0.84 -1.28
CA TRP A 37 -4.67 -0.36 -1.33
C TRP A 37 -4.30 -1.29 -0.19
N VAL A 38 -5.29 -1.97 0.37
CA VAL A 38 -5.15 -2.85 1.54
C VAL A 38 -5.89 -4.17 1.31
N ASP A 39 -5.54 -5.20 2.07
CA ASP A 39 -6.24 -6.49 2.08
C ASP A 39 -7.50 -6.51 2.92
N ASP A 40 -7.60 -5.63 3.92
CA ASP A 40 -8.73 -5.52 4.85
C ASP A 40 -8.97 -4.05 5.23
N LEU A 41 -10.24 -3.65 5.38
CA LEU A 41 -10.63 -2.28 5.69
C LEU A 41 -10.64 -1.99 7.20
N GLU A 42 -10.79 -3.02 8.03
CA GLU A 42 -10.84 -2.88 9.49
C GLU A 42 -9.47 -3.13 10.11
N ASN A 43 -8.74 -4.14 9.62
CA ASN A 43 -7.43 -4.51 10.14
C ASN A 43 -6.44 -4.87 9.01
N PRO A 44 -5.90 -3.86 8.30
CA PRO A 44 -4.99 -4.08 7.17
C PRO A 44 -3.72 -4.80 7.62
N THR A 45 -3.39 -5.91 6.95
CA THR A 45 -2.17 -6.69 7.20
C THR A 45 -1.11 -6.48 6.14
N CYS A 46 -1.53 -6.04 4.94
CA CYS A 46 -0.64 -5.58 3.89
C CYS A 46 -1.19 -4.31 3.22
N ALA A 47 -0.26 -3.50 2.72
CA ALA A 47 -0.56 -2.24 2.06
C ALA A 47 0.29 -2.08 0.80
N GLN A 48 -0.33 -1.51 -0.23
CA GLN A 48 0.32 -1.06 -1.46
C GLN A 48 0.08 0.44 -1.62
N VAL A 49 1.14 1.21 -1.83
CA VAL A 49 1.07 2.64 -2.17
C VAL A 49 1.52 2.80 -3.62
N LEU A 50 0.66 3.39 -4.45
CA LEU A 50 0.89 3.68 -5.87
C LEU A 50 0.90 5.19 -6.08
N VAL A 51 2.03 5.74 -6.51
CA VAL A 51 2.17 7.16 -6.87
C VAL A 51 2.91 7.26 -8.20
N GLY A 52 2.19 7.61 -9.27
CA GLY A 52 2.75 7.60 -10.62
C GLY A 52 3.23 6.21 -11.02
N ILE A 53 4.53 6.07 -11.28
CA ILE A 53 5.19 4.80 -11.62
C ILE A 53 5.77 4.07 -10.39
N PHE A 54 5.75 4.70 -9.22
CA PHE A 54 6.30 4.12 -8.01
C PHE A 54 5.26 3.27 -7.30
N VAL A 55 5.68 2.06 -6.89
CA VAL A 55 4.87 1.20 -6.04
C VAL A 55 5.67 0.73 -4.85
N PHE A 56 5.11 0.95 -3.66
CA PHE A 56 5.68 0.55 -2.39
C PHE A 56 4.77 -0.46 -1.72
N TYR A 57 5.37 -1.44 -1.05
CA TYR A 57 4.68 -2.48 -0.31
C TYR A 57 5.11 -2.47 1.15
N ALA A 58 4.15 -2.71 2.04
CA ALA A 58 4.39 -2.93 3.46
C ALA A 58 3.47 -4.03 4.00
N GLY A 59 3.88 -4.65 5.11
CA GLY A 59 3.11 -5.68 5.80
C GLY A 59 3.56 -7.11 5.50
N ASN A 60 2.70 -8.08 5.84
CA ASN A 60 3.05 -9.50 5.81
C ASN A 60 2.38 -10.22 4.62
N PRO A 61 3.14 -10.61 3.57
CA PRO A 61 2.58 -11.30 2.40
C PRO A 61 2.04 -12.71 2.72
N ASN A 62 2.39 -13.27 3.88
CA ASN A 62 2.02 -14.63 4.30
C ASN A 62 0.83 -14.66 5.27
N GLN A 63 0.23 -13.51 5.61
CA GLN A 63 -0.96 -13.45 6.45
C GLN A 63 -2.20 -13.89 5.64
N ARG A 64 -2.32 -15.22 5.56
CA ARG A 64 -3.33 -16.09 4.96
C ARG A 64 -4.64 -15.47 4.42
N ARG A 65 -4.70 -15.29 3.09
CA ARG A 65 -5.71 -15.96 2.23
C ARG A 65 -5.02 -16.50 0.97
N PRO A 66 -5.21 -17.77 0.59
CA PRO A 66 -4.70 -18.29 -0.68
C PRO A 66 -5.63 -17.83 -1.81
N ARG A 67 -5.19 -16.85 -2.60
CA ARG A 67 -5.55 -16.75 -4.01
C ARG A 67 -4.50 -15.93 -4.73
N SER A 68 -3.58 -16.64 -5.37
CA SER A 68 -2.55 -16.11 -6.25
C SER A 68 -3.15 -15.16 -7.27
N TYR A 69 -2.62 -13.94 -7.33
CA TYR A 69 -2.36 -13.27 -8.59
C TYR A 69 -0.95 -12.66 -8.49
N TYR A 70 -0.05 -13.18 -9.32
CA TYR A 70 1.27 -12.58 -9.53
C TYR A 70 1.05 -11.17 -10.10
N ILE A 71 1.36 -10.13 -9.33
CA ILE A 71 1.51 -8.78 -9.89
C ILE A 71 2.96 -8.68 -10.35
N ILE A 72 3.12 -8.79 -11.66
CA ILE A 72 4.37 -8.62 -12.38
C ILE A 72 4.69 -7.12 -12.38
N PHE A 73 5.80 -6.70 -11.76
CA PHE A 73 6.37 -5.38 -11.98
C PHE A 73 7.19 -5.43 -13.26
N GLN A 74 6.62 -4.98 -14.36
CA GLN A 74 7.40 -4.62 -15.55
C GLN A 74 8.06 -3.27 -15.29
N ILE A 75 9.38 -3.30 -15.08
CA ILE A 75 10.23 -2.12 -15.22
C ILE A 75 10.36 -1.85 -16.73
N MET A 76 9.96 -0.64 -17.14
CA MET A 76 10.33 0.05 -18.39
C MET A 76 10.39 1.53 -17.97
N TYR A 77 11.51 2.24 -17.93
CA TYR A 77 12.82 2.12 -18.57
C TYR A 77 13.94 2.37 -17.54
#